data_AF-X8CNC9-F1
#
_entry.id   AF-X8CNC9-F1
#
_cell.length_a   1.000
_cell.length_b   1.000
_cell.length_c   1.000
_cell.angle_alpha   90.00
_cell.angle_beta   90.00
_cell.angle_gamma   90.00
#
_symmetry.space_group_name_H-M   'P 1'
#
loop_
_entity.id
_entity.type
_entity.pdbx_description
1 polymer ?
#
loop_
_entity_poly.entity_id
_entity_poly.type
_entity_poly.pdbx_seq_one_letter_code
_entity_poly.pdbx_strand_id
1 'polypeptide(L)'
;MGFLKPELPQLDMAEWNKGSRSDKIRPMAKHWAEVGFGTPVALHLFYVVKILLYILGAWVFASATRGLGGFTQVASWWSEPIVFEKVVLYTMLFEVIGLGCGFGPLNNRFFPPMGSVLYWMRFGTIRLPPWPDRVPLTRGTKRKPIDVALYALFLLVTFAALFADGTGPIPELGTTIGLLPAWKVVLILLLLAVLGLRDKVIFLAARGEVYATMAVTFLFAAPDMIVGSKVVFLVIWMGAATSKLNKHFPFVISTMMSNNPLVRPAG
;
A
#
# COMPACT_ATOMS: atom_id res chain seq x y z
N MET A 1 -3.10 -25.96 14.01
CA MET A 1 -2.10 -25.47 13.03
C MET A 1 -0.73 -26.07 13.26
N GLY A 2 -0.14 -26.63 12.22
CA GLY A 2 1.29 -26.95 12.20
C GLY A 2 2.13 -25.69 12.01
N PHE A 3 3.34 -25.67 12.56
CA PHE A 3 4.27 -24.55 12.38
C PHE A 3 4.64 -24.35 10.89
N LEU A 4 4.86 -25.46 10.19
CA LEU A 4 5.24 -25.49 8.77
C LEU A 4 4.14 -26.02 7.84
N LYS A 5 3.24 -26.86 8.35
CA LYS A 5 2.20 -27.52 7.54
C LYS A 5 0.87 -26.77 7.62
N PRO A 6 0.23 -26.50 6.47
CA PRO A 6 -1.10 -25.92 6.46
C PRO A 6 -2.12 -26.90 7.05
N GLU A 7 -3.18 -26.35 7.60
CA GLU A 7 -4.32 -27.13 8.10
C GLU A 7 -5.35 -27.28 6.99
N LEU A 8 -5.36 -28.46 6.37
CA LEU A 8 -6.22 -28.77 5.24
C LEU A 8 -7.53 -29.40 5.72
N PRO A 9 -8.64 -29.20 4.98
CA PRO A 9 -9.89 -29.87 5.27
C PRO A 9 -9.72 -31.39 5.18
N GLN A 10 -10.18 -32.10 6.19
CA GLN A 10 -10.15 -33.57 6.23
C GLN A 10 -11.31 -34.10 5.39
N LEU A 11 -11.01 -34.54 4.16
CA LEU A 11 -11.99 -35.06 3.21
C LEU A 11 -11.57 -36.41 2.65
N ASP A 12 -12.53 -37.31 2.50
CA ASP A 12 -12.39 -38.42 1.56
C ASP A 12 -12.52 -37.87 0.14
N MET A 13 -11.38 -37.80 -0.56
CA MET A 13 -11.31 -37.29 -1.93
C MET A 13 -12.11 -38.13 -2.92
N ALA A 14 -12.29 -39.43 -2.68
CA ALA A 14 -13.03 -40.32 -3.56
C ALA A 14 -14.54 -40.09 -3.45
N GLU A 15 -15.03 -39.77 -2.25
CA GLU A 15 -16.43 -39.39 -2.01
C GLU A 15 -16.70 -37.95 -2.45
N TRP A 16 -15.85 -37.00 -2.03
CA TRP A 16 -16.00 -35.58 -2.32
C TRP A 16 -16.08 -35.31 -3.83
N ASN A 17 -15.29 -36.01 -4.65
CA ASN A 17 -15.29 -35.81 -6.10
C ASN A 17 -16.60 -36.21 -6.79
N LYS A 18 -17.40 -37.10 -6.19
CA LYS A 18 -18.68 -37.59 -6.75
C LYS A 18 -19.85 -36.63 -6.50
N GLY A 19 -19.74 -35.72 -5.53
CA GLY A 19 -20.81 -34.79 -5.16
C GLY A 19 -21.09 -33.68 -6.17
N SER A 20 -22.23 -33.00 -6.01
CA SER A 20 -22.53 -31.79 -6.78
C SER A 20 -21.61 -30.62 -6.38
N ARG A 21 -21.62 -29.51 -7.14
CA ARG A 21 -20.86 -28.30 -6.78
C ARG A 21 -21.21 -27.81 -5.37
N SER A 22 -22.48 -27.87 -4.98
CA SER A 22 -22.94 -27.45 -3.65
C SER A 22 -22.39 -28.36 -2.56
N ASP A 23 -22.41 -29.68 -2.79
CA ASP A 23 -21.88 -30.67 -1.84
C ASP A 23 -20.37 -30.52 -1.65
N LYS A 24 -19.66 -30.10 -2.70
CA LYS A 24 -18.22 -29.83 -2.63
C LYS A 24 -17.88 -28.56 -1.86
N ILE A 25 -18.68 -27.50 -2.01
CA ILE A 25 -18.41 -26.19 -1.37
C ILE A 25 -18.73 -26.21 0.13
N ARG A 26 -19.79 -26.92 0.54
CA ARG A 26 -20.23 -26.96 1.94
C ARG A 26 -19.11 -27.31 2.94
N PRO A 27 -18.32 -28.39 2.77
CA PRO A 27 -17.22 -28.68 3.68
C PRO A 27 -16.08 -27.66 3.61
N MET A 28 -15.82 -27.06 2.43
CA MET A 28 -14.80 -26.00 2.30
C MET A 28 -15.19 -24.74 3.06
N ALA A 29 -16.46 -24.33 2.95
CA ALA A 29 -16.99 -23.18 3.67
C ALA A 29 -16.97 -23.40 5.19
N LYS A 30 -17.30 -24.62 5.64
CA LYS A 30 -17.22 -25.00 7.07
C LYS A 30 -15.78 -24.95 7.58
N HIS A 31 -14.84 -25.58 6.87
CA HIS A 31 -13.41 -25.53 7.22
C HIS A 31 -12.89 -24.09 7.29
N TRP A 32 -13.26 -23.25 6.32
CA TRP A 32 -12.86 -21.84 6.33
C TRP A 32 -13.46 -21.06 7.51
N ALA A 33 -14.69 -21.36 7.89
CA ALA A 33 -15.33 -20.71 9.04
C ALA A 33 -14.67 -21.09 10.37
N GLU A 34 -14.26 -22.35 10.52
CA GLU A 34 -13.68 -22.90 11.76
C GLU A 34 -12.18 -22.63 11.88
N VAL A 35 -11.44 -22.78 10.78
CA VAL A 35 -9.96 -22.78 10.76
C VAL A 35 -9.38 -21.58 10.01
N GLY A 36 -10.21 -20.83 9.29
CA GLY A 36 -9.76 -19.76 8.39
C GLY A 36 -9.05 -20.31 7.16
N PHE A 37 -8.07 -19.58 6.66
CA PHE A 37 -7.25 -20.00 5.52
C PHE A 37 -6.41 -21.27 5.79
N GLY A 38 -6.20 -21.65 7.06
CA GLY A 38 -5.33 -22.77 7.42
C GLY A 38 -3.84 -22.52 7.13
N THR A 39 -3.42 -21.25 6.94
CA THR A 39 -2.01 -20.87 6.69
C THR A 39 -1.08 -21.33 7.82
N PRO A 40 0.12 -21.85 7.53
CA PRO A 40 1.14 -22.11 8.54
C PRO A 40 1.49 -20.88 9.38
N VAL A 41 1.80 -21.06 10.66
CA VAL A 41 2.20 -19.98 11.57
C VAL A 41 3.47 -19.28 11.07
N ALA A 42 4.39 -20.03 10.44
CA ALA A 42 5.60 -19.46 9.83
C ALA A 42 5.30 -18.33 8.82
N LEU A 43 4.17 -18.38 8.11
CA LEU A 43 3.78 -17.29 7.21
C LEU A 43 3.46 -16.00 7.98
N HIS A 44 2.88 -16.07 9.17
CA HIS A 44 2.62 -14.87 9.98
C HIS A 44 3.93 -14.22 10.44
N LEU A 45 4.92 -15.02 10.85
CA LEU A 45 6.26 -14.51 11.19
C LEU A 45 6.93 -13.82 9.99
N PHE A 46 6.74 -14.34 8.78
CA PHE A 46 7.19 -13.66 7.56
C PHE A 46 6.60 -12.25 7.42
N TYR A 47 5.31 -12.04 7.74
CA TYR A 47 4.72 -10.69 7.71
C TYR A 47 5.20 -9.79 8.85
N VAL A 48 5.52 -10.34 10.02
CA VAL A 48 6.16 -9.56 11.10
C VAL A 48 7.52 -9.05 10.64
N VAL A 49 8.37 -9.92 10.07
CA VAL A 49 9.67 -9.54 9.50
C VAL A 49 9.49 -8.49 8.41
N LYS A 50 8.48 -8.65 7.54
CA LYS A 50 8.16 -7.68 6.49
C LYS A 50 7.81 -6.30 7.07
N ILE A 51 7.03 -6.22 8.15
CA ILE A 51 6.72 -4.96 8.82
C ILE A 51 8.00 -4.32 9.38
N LEU A 52 8.88 -5.11 10.00
CA LEU A 52 10.17 -4.61 10.50
C LEU A 52 11.05 -4.08 9.36
N LEU A 53 11.10 -4.77 8.22
CA LEU A 53 11.82 -4.31 7.02
C LEU A 53 11.20 -3.04 6.43
N TYR A 54 9.88 -2.91 6.46
CA TYR A 54 9.20 -1.69 6.03
C TYR A 54 9.61 -0.50 6.91
N ILE A 55 9.60 -0.67 8.24
CA ILE A 55 10.04 0.34 9.21
C ILE A 55 11.52 0.67 8.99
N LEU A 56 12.37 -0.35 8.79
CA LEU A 56 13.79 -0.17 8.50
C LEU A 56 14.02 0.64 7.22
N GLY A 57 13.23 0.39 6.16
CA GLY A 57 13.32 1.17 4.92
C GLY A 57 13.01 2.65 5.16
N ALA A 58 11.92 2.95 5.86
CA ALA A 58 11.59 4.33 6.24
C ALA A 58 12.72 4.99 7.06
N TRP A 59 13.28 4.24 8.01
CA TRP A 59 14.39 4.69 8.85
C TRP A 59 15.65 5.00 8.03
N VAL A 60 15.99 4.14 7.08
CA VAL A 60 17.13 4.34 6.18
C VAL A 60 16.94 5.62 5.37
N PHE A 61 15.78 5.84 4.75
CA PHE A 61 15.51 7.05 3.97
C PHE A 61 15.47 8.32 4.81
N ALA A 62 14.95 8.25 6.05
CA ALA A 62 15.05 9.34 7.00
C ALA A 62 16.52 9.65 7.28
N SER A 63 17.30 8.68 7.73
CA SER A 63 18.72 8.85 8.09
C SER A 63 19.64 9.26 6.93
N ALA A 64 19.22 9.07 5.68
CA ALA A 64 19.96 9.50 4.49
C ALA A 64 19.92 11.02 4.25
N THR A 65 19.07 11.77 4.97
CA THR A 65 19.00 13.23 4.86
C THR A 65 20.20 13.87 5.56
N ARG A 66 20.92 14.75 4.86
CA ARG A 66 22.01 15.51 5.47
C ARG A 66 21.48 16.43 6.57
N GLY A 67 22.21 16.50 7.68
CA GLY A 67 21.86 17.34 8.83
C GLY A 67 20.99 16.65 9.89
N LEU A 68 20.37 15.50 9.59
CA LEU A 68 19.78 14.66 10.64
C LEU A 68 20.91 13.93 11.39
N GLY A 69 20.77 13.71 12.70
CA GLY A 69 21.77 13.11 13.60
C GLY A 69 22.19 11.65 13.29
N GLY A 70 21.98 11.18 12.06
CA GLY A 70 22.38 9.87 11.56
C GLY A 70 21.44 8.75 11.99
N PHE A 71 21.87 7.51 11.75
CA PHE A 71 21.04 6.32 11.90
C PHE A 71 20.60 6.05 13.35
N THR A 72 21.40 6.42 14.36
CA THR A 72 21.17 6.04 15.77
C THR A 72 20.48 7.11 16.61
N GLN A 73 20.55 8.40 16.22
CA GLN A 73 20.02 9.51 17.03
C GLN A 73 18.53 9.77 16.80
N VAL A 74 17.69 8.73 16.85
CA VAL A 74 16.25 8.78 16.51
C VAL A 74 15.51 9.89 17.23
N ALA A 75 15.77 10.04 18.53
CA ALA A 75 15.13 11.05 19.37
C ALA A 75 15.33 12.49 18.86
N SER A 76 16.40 12.74 18.11
CA SER A 76 16.70 14.06 17.55
C SER A 76 15.96 14.36 16.24
N TRP A 77 15.65 13.35 15.42
CA TRP A 77 15.18 13.56 14.06
C TRP A 77 13.77 13.04 13.77
N TRP A 78 13.20 12.18 14.62
CA TRP A 78 11.89 11.55 14.33
C TRP A 78 10.74 12.55 14.19
N SER A 79 10.85 13.71 14.83
CA SER A 79 9.86 14.79 14.80
C SER A 79 10.10 15.82 13.69
N GLU A 80 11.18 15.68 12.91
CA GLU A 80 11.49 16.62 11.83
C GLU A 80 10.45 16.51 10.69
N PRO A 81 9.88 17.62 10.22
CA PRO A 81 8.84 17.60 9.19
C PRO A 81 9.24 16.88 7.89
N ILE A 82 10.50 16.99 7.47
CA ILE A 82 11.01 16.28 6.28
C ILE A 82 10.94 14.76 6.40
N VAL A 83 11.04 14.21 7.63
CA VAL A 83 10.92 12.78 7.87
C VAL A 83 9.50 12.32 7.58
N PHE A 84 8.51 13.12 7.98
CA PHE A 84 7.11 12.85 7.65
C PHE A 84 6.86 12.84 6.14
N GLU A 85 7.38 13.83 5.41
CA GLU A 85 7.24 13.87 3.95
C GLU A 85 7.86 12.63 3.27
N LYS A 86 9.08 12.27 3.68
CA LYS A 86 9.79 11.09 3.16
C LYS A 86 9.05 9.80 3.49
N VAL A 87 8.52 9.64 4.69
CA VAL A 87 7.72 8.45 5.06
C VAL A 87 6.48 8.33 4.18
N VAL A 88 5.77 9.43 3.91
CA VAL A 88 4.59 9.41 3.03
C VAL A 88 4.98 9.01 1.61
N LEU A 89 6.02 9.60 1.03
CA LEU A 89 6.50 9.24 -0.31
C LEU A 89 7.04 7.81 -0.38
N TYR A 90 7.75 7.35 0.65
CA TYR A 90 8.23 5.98 0.76
C TYR A 90 7.07 4.99 0.82
N THR A 91 6.02 5.29 1.59
CA THR A 91 4.85 4.42 1.70
C THR A 91 4.11 4.32 0.37
N MET A 92 3.96 5.44 -0.33
CA MET A 92 3.39 5.48 -1.69
C MET A 92 4.20 4.60 -2.66
N LEU A 93 5.54 4.70 -2.62
CA LEU A 93 6.44 3.89 -3.44
C LEU A 93 6.35 2.40 -3.07
N PHE A 94 6.30 2.07 -1.79
CA PHE A 94 6.21 0.71 -1.29
C PHE A 94 4.92 0.00 -1.74
N GLU A 95 3.79 0.71 -1.68
CA GLU A 95 2.49 0.21 -2.13
C GLU A 95 2.45 0.03 -3.66
N VAL A 96 2.91 1.04 -4.42
CA VAL A 96 2.83 1.01 -5.90
C VAL A 96 3.82 0.04 -6.54
N ILE A 97 4.92 -0.33 -5.88
CA ILE A 97 5.80 -1.42 -6.35
C ILE A 97 5.14 -2.79 -6.11
N GLY A 98 4.18 -2.86 -5.17
CA GLY A 98 3.46 -4.08 -4.81
C GLY A 98 4.01 -4.79 -3.58
N LEU A 99 4.83 -4.11 -2.78
CA LEU A 99 5.35 -4.63 -1.50
C LEU A 99 4.38 -4.41 -0.34
N GLY A 100 3.39 -3.51 -0.50
CA GLY A 100 2.39 -3.21 0.52
C GLY A 100 1.35 -4.31 0.76
N CYS A 101 0.07 -3.93 0.88
CA CYS A 101 -1.02 -4.86 1.21
C CYS A 101 -1.22 -5.96 0.15
N GLY A 102 -0.79 -5.69 -1.09
CA GLY A 102 -0.91 -6.61 -2.21
C GLY A 102 0.09 -7.78 -2.22
N PHE A 103 0.96 -7.92 -1.24
CA PHE A 103 2.08 -8.86 -1.30
C PHE A 103 1.83 -10.15 -0.50
N GLY A 104 2.07 -11.29 -1.15
CA GLY A 104 2.31 -12.59 -0.53
C GLY A 104 1.09 -13.48 -0.29
N PRO A 105 1.30 -14.65 0.35
CA PRO A 105 0.31 -15.72 0.45
C PRO A 105 -0.99 -15.37 1.20
N LEU A 106 -0.95 -14.45 2.17
CA LEU A 106 -2.15 -13.98 2.88
C LEU A 106 -3.08 -13.17 1.96
N ASN A 107 -2.57 -12.70 0.82
CA ASN A 107 -3.35 -12.08 -0.23
C ASN A 107 -3.56 -13.04 -1.43
N ASN A 108 -3.49 -14.35 -1.22
CA ASN A 108 -3.62 -15.38 -2.25
C ASN A 108 -2.61 -15.24 -3.41
N ARG A 109 -1.40 -14.73 -3.12
CA ARG A 109 -0.30 -14.63 -4.10
C ARG A 109 0.89 -15.44 -3.65
N PHE A 110 1.10 -16.59 -4.28
CA PHE A 110 2.14 -17.53 -3.89
C PHE A 110 3.43 -17.33 -4.69
N PHE A 111 3.37 -17.50 -6.01
CA PHE A 111 4.54 -17.32 -6.87
C PHE A 111 4.12 -16.78 -8.25
N PRO A 112 4.55 -15.56 -8.63
CA PRO A 112 5.25 -14.57 -7.82
C PRO A 112 4.36 -13.99 -6.70
N PRO A 113 4.93 -13.57 -5.55
CA PRO A 113 4.15 -13.04 -4.41
C PRO A 113 3.63 -11.61 -4.65
N MET A 114 4.03 -10.96 -5.75
CA MET A 114 3.60 -9.63 -6.12
C MET A 114 3.22 -9.57 -7.59
N GLY A 115 2.20 -8.77 -7.93
CA GLY A 115 1.77 -8.54 -9.30
C GLY A 115 2.17 -7.17 -9.86
N SER A 116 2.10 -6.13 -9.04
CA SER A 116 2.16 -4.70 -9.43
C SER A 116 3.27 -4.37 -10.44
N VAL A 117 4.51 -4.21 -10.00
CA VAL A 117 5.64 -3.86 -10.89
C VAL A 117 5.84 -4.88 -12.02
N LEU A 118 5.58 -6.17 -11.75
CA LEU A 118 5.72 -7.24 -12.74
C LEU A 118 4.72 -7.13 -13.89
N TYR A 119 3.54 -6.56 -13.66
CA TYR A 119 2.51 -6.35 -14.68
C TYR A 119 2.63 -4.97 -15.31
N TRP A 120 2.93 -3.93 -14.53
CA TRP A 120 2.94 -2.55 -15.02
C TRP A 120 4.19 -2.19 -15.81
N MET A 121 5.29 -2.93 -15.64
CA MET A 121 6.48 -2.81 -16.48
C MET A 121 6.39 -3.57 -17.81
N ARG A 122 5.33 -4.36 -18.05
CA ARG A 122 5.17 -5.15 -19.27
C ARG A 122 4.30 -4.42 -20.30
N PHE A 123 4.72 -4.47 -21.57
CA PHE A 123 3.92 -3.95 -22.67
C PHE A 123 2.73 -4.86 -22.98
N GLY A 124 1.64 -4.30 -23.49
CA GLY A 124 0.49 -5.06 -24.00
C GLY A 124 -0.45 -5.64 -22.94
N THR A 125 -0.11 -5.54 -21.65
CA THR A 125 -0.98 -5.90 -20.52
C THR A 125 -2.20 -4.98 -20.41
N ILE A 126 -3.19 -5.37 -19.59
CA ILE A 126 -4.41 -4.59 -19.39
C ILE A 126 -4.13 -3.32 -18.58
N ARG A 127 -4.71 -2.20 -19.03
CA ARG A 127 -4.84 -0.92 -18.32
C ARG A 127 -6.31 -0.52 -18.25
N LEU A 128 -6.67 0.26 -17.23
CA LEU A 128 -8.05 0.71 -17.05
C LEU A 128 -8.12 2.25 -16.96
N PRO A 129 -8.24 2.96 -18.10
CA PRO A 129 -8.42 4.42 -18.07
C PRO A 129 -9.75 4.77 -17.36
N PRO A 130 -9.77 5.78 -16.48
CA PRO A 130 -10.99 6.18 -15.76
C PRO A 130 -12.05 6.78 -16.69
N TRP A 131 -11.65 7.56 -17.69
CA TRP A 131 -12.55 8.24 -18.63
C TRP A 131 -12.03 8.16 -20.08
N PRO A 132 -12.03 6.96 -20.70
CA PRO A 132 -11.45 6.74 -22.03
C PRO A 132 -12.08 7.61 -23.12
N ASP A 133 -13.36 7.94 -22.99
CA ASP A 133 -14.08 8.72 -24.01
C ASP A 133 -13.94 10.24 -23.84
N ARG A 134 -13.47 10.70 -22.67
CA ARG A 134 -13.35 12.12 -22.34
C ARG A 134 -11.92 12.64 -22.39
N VAL A 135 -10.95 11.85 -21.93
CA VAL A 135 -9.55 12.29 -21.86
C VAL A 135 -8.81 11.88 -23.14
N PRO A 136 -8.24 12.83 -23.90
CA PRO A 136 -7.53 12.51 -25.13
C PRO A 136 -6.33 11.59 -24.85
N LEU A 137 -5.96 10.76 -25.83
CA LEU A 137 -4.82 9.84 -25.77
C LEU A 137 -4.93 8.70 -24.72
N THR A 138 -6.07 8.53 -24.04
CA THR A 138 -6.30 7.48 -23.03
C THR A 138 -7.14 6.30 -23.53
N ARG A 139 -7.73 6.39 -24.73
CA ARG A 139 -8.55 5.31 -25.33
C ARG A 139 -7.82 3.97 -25.43
N GLY A 140 -8.58 2.89 -25.24
CA GLY A 140 -8.12 1.50 -25.36
C GLY A 140 -7.58 0.89 -24.07
N THR A 141 -7.58 -0.44 -24.02
CA THR A 141 -7.34 -1.25 -22.81
C THR A 141 -5.95 -1.86 -22.73
N LYS A 142 -5.12 -1.72 -23.76
CA LYS A 142 -3.75 -2.24 -23.78
C LYS A 142 -2.74 -1.18 -23.33
N ARG A 143 -1.83 -1.57 -22.45
CA ARG A 143 -0.72 -0.76 -21.95
C ARG A 143 0.30 -0.52 -23.06
N LYS A 144 0.54 0.76 -23.35
CA LYS A 144 1.47 1.24 -24.38
C LYS A 144 2.86 1.50 -23.78
N PRO A 145 3.93 1.58 -24.59
CA PRO A 145 5.27 1.89 -24.09
C PRO A 145 5.34 3.17 -23.26
N ILE A 146 4.58 4.21 -23.65
CA ILE A 146 4.49 5.46 -22.88
C ILE A 146 3.92 5.27 -21.47
N ASP A 147 2.98 4.33 -21.27
CA ASP A 147 2.40 4.05 -19.95
C ASP A 147 3.44 3.41 -19.03
N VAL A 148 4.24 2.50 -19.57
CA VAL A 148 5.35 1.84 -18.87
C VAL A 148 6.46 2.84 -18.55
N ALA A 149 6.81 3.72 -19.51
CA ALA A 149 7.80 4.77 -19.30
C ALA A 149 7.35 5.76 -18.22
N LEU A 150 6.09 6.18 -18.22
CA LEU A 150 5.52 7.05 -17.16
C LEU A 150 5.55 6.35 -15.80
N TYR A 151 5.22 5.07 -15.75
CA TYR A 151 5.29 4.29 -14.51
C TYR A 151 6.73 4.19 -13.99
N ALA A 152 7.69 3.82 -14.85
CA ALA A 152 9.09 3.76 -14.48
C ALA A 152 9.64 5.12 -14.03
N LEU A 153 9.29 6.20 -14.74
CA LEU A 153 9.67 7.56 -14.39
C LEU A 153 9.10 7.97 -13.03
N PHE A 154 7.84 7.67 -12.76
CA PHE A 154 7.22 7.89 -11.45
C PHE A 154 7.99 7.17 -10.33
N LEU A 155 8.29 5.87 -10.50
CA LEU A 155 9.08 5.11 -9.52
C LEU A 155 10.46 5.74 -9.28
N LEU A 156 11.17 6.10 -10.34
CA LEU A 156 12.51 6.67 -10.27
C LEU A 156 12.52 8.04 -9.60
N VAL A 157 11.57 8.92 -9.96
CA VAL A 157 11.48 10.27 -9.38
C VAL A 157 11.09 10.19 -7.90
N THR A 158 10.11 9.36 -7.53
CA THR A 158 9.72 9.17 -6.14
C THR A 158 10.88 8.58 -5.33
N PHE A 159 11.58 7.57 -5.86
CA PHE A 159 12.76 7.01 -5.21
C PHE A 159 13.89 8.04 -5.03
N ALA A 160 14.20 8.82 -6.07
CA ALA A 160 15.22 9.86 -6.02
C ALA A 160 14.84 11.00 -5.04
N ALA A 161 13.55 11.29 -4.88
CA ALA A 161 13.08 12.27 -3.90
C ALA A 161 13.35 11.83 -2.45
N LEU A 162 13.41 10.53 -2.16
CA LEU A 162 13.74 10.04 -0.81
C LEU A 162 15.18 10.36 -0.39
N PHE A 163 16.09 10.55 -1.36
CA PHE A 163 17.47 10.97 -1.14
C PHE A 163 17.66 12.49 -1.24
N ALA A 164 16.60 13.25 -1.43
CA ALA A 164 16.68 14.71 -1.43
C ALA A 164 16.99 15.24 -0.03
N ASP A 165 17.82 16.27 0.02
CA ASP A 165 18.07 17.07 1.22
C ASP A 165 17.03 18.19 1.37
N GLY A 166 16.93 18.72 2.58
CA GLY A 166 16.02 19.81 2.90
C GLY A 166 16.46 21.16 2.31
N THR A 167 15.49 22.06 2.15
CA THR A 167 15.71 23.41 1.56
C THR A 167 16.33 24.43 2.51
N GLY A 168 16.63 24.06 3.76
CA GLY A 168 17.20 24.93 4.78
C GLY A 168 16.22 25.36 5.88
N PRO A 169 16.68 26.16 6.85
CA PRO A 169 15.91 26.46 8.07
C PRO A 169 14.57 27.14 7.81
N ILE A 170 13.53 26.71 8.53
CA ILE A 170 12.19 27.30 8.50
C ILE A 170 11.77 27.58 9.95
N PRO A 171 11.87 28.84 10.43
CA PRO A 171 11.58 29.20 11.81
C PRO A 171 10.16 28.84 12.25
N GLU A 172 9.18 28.95 11.37
CA GLU A 172 7.76 28.69 11.66
C GLU A 172 7.49 27.21 11.98
N LEU A 173 8.35 26.30 11.52
CA LEU A 173 8.30 24.87 11.81
C LEU A 173 9.30 24.42 12.87
N GLY A 174 10.15 25.32 13.36
CA GLY A 174 11.23 25.00 14.30
C GLY A 174 12.28 24.03 13.75
N THR A 175 12.41 23.93 12.42
CA THR A 175 13.38 23.04 11.76
C THR A 175 14.57 23.83 11.22
N THR A 176 15.77 23.27 11.39
CA THR A 176 17.01 23.79 10.79
C THR A 176 17.33 23.15 9.43
N ILE A 177 16.65 22.05 9.11
CA ILE A 177 16.89 21.23 7.92
C ILE A 177 15.94 21.63 6.78
N GLY A 178 14.70 21.98 7.13
CA GLY A 178 13.67 22.38 6.18
C GLY A 178 12.83 21.23 5.67
N LEU A 179 12.27 21.43 4.49
CA LEU A 179 11.36 20.50 3.82
C LEU A 179 11.95 20.00 2.50
N LEU A 180 11.32 19.00 1.91
CA LEU A 180 11.61 18.60 0.54
C LEU A 180 11.37 19.76 -0.44
N PRO A 181 12.20 19.90 -1.49
CA PRO A 181 11.94 20.88 -2.53
C PRO A 181 10.56 20.68 -3.17
N ALA A 182 9.69 21.69 -3.08
CA ALA A 182 8.29 21.61 -3.52
C ALA A 182 8.14 21.14 -4.98
N TRP A 183 9.07 21.51 -5.86
CA TRP A 183 9.05 21.08 -7.27
C TRP A 183 9.14 19.55 -7.43
N LYS A 184 9.82 18.84 -6.52
CA LYS A 184 9.88 17.37 -6.53
C LYS A 184 8.52 16.78 -6.21
N VAL A 185 7.84 17.34 -5.21
CA VAL A 185 6.50 16.93 -4.80
C VAL A 185 5.50 17.20 -5.94
N VAL A 186 5.55 18.39 -6.55
CA VAL A 186 4.73 18.73 -7.73
C VAL A 186 4.98 17.75 -8.87
N LEU A 187 6.24 17.43 -9.18
CA LEU A 187 6.57 16.49 -10.24
C LEU A 187 5.99 15.09 -9.97
N ILE A 188 6.11 14.58 -8.73
CA ILE A 188 5.53 13.29 -8.33
C ILE A 188 4.01 13.31 -8.49
N LEU A 189 3.34 14.37 -8.03
CA LEU A 189 1.89 14.53 -8.13
C LEU A 189 1.41 14.60 -9.58
N LEU A 190 2.12 15.36 -10.43
CA LEU A 190 1.80 15.46 -11.86
C LEU A 190 2.00 14.12 -12.57
N LEU A 191 3.10 13.41 -12.28
CA LEU A 191 3.35 12.08 -12.84
C LEU A 191 2.25 11.11 -12.41
N LEU A 192 1.88 11.10 -11.12
CA LEU A 192 0.80 10.25 -10.61
C LEU A 192 -0.57 10.60 -11.23
N ALA A 193 -0.86 11.89 -11.43
CA ALA A 193 -2.10 12.34 -12.06
C ALA A 193 -2.17 11.91 -13.52
N VAL A 194 -1.11 12.15 -14.31
CA VAL A 194 -1.03 11.71 -15.71
C VAL A 194 -1.13 10.20 -15.81
N LEU A 195 -0.44 9.48 -14.93
CA LEU A 195 -0.49 8.02 -14.88
C LEU A 195 -1.90 7.51 -14.50
N GLY A 196 -2.55 8.10 -13.50
CA GLY A 196 -3.90 7.75 -13.06
C GLY A 196 -4.97 8.01 -14.11
N LEU A 197 -4.82 9.06 -14.91
CA LEU A 197 -5.68 9.34 -16.07
C LEU A 197 -5.51 8.30 -17.19
N ARG A 198 -4.38 7.60 -17.25
CA ARG A 198 -4.11 6.55 -18.25
C ARG A 198 -4.42 5.16 -17.72
N ASP A 199 -4.23 4.95 -16.42
CA ASP A 199 -4.49 3.71 -15.72
C ASP A 199 -4.84 3.95 -14.24
N LYS A 200 -6.14 3.95 -13.93
CA LYS A 200 -6.61 4.21 -12.57
C LYS A 200 -6.15 3.14 -11.57
N VAL A 201 -5.81 1.94 -12.04
CA VAL A 201 -5.35 0.85 -11.16
C VAL A 201 -4.05 1.25 -10.47
N ILE A 202 -3.15 1.96 -11.16
CA ILE A 202 -1.88 2.37 -10.56
C ILE A 202 -2.09 3.50 -9.56
N PHE A 203 -3.01 4.44 -9.85
CA PHE A 203 -3.39 5.48 -8.89
C PHE A 203 -3.96 4.90 -7.59
N LEU A 204 -4.87 3.92 -7.71
CA LEU A 204 -5.45 3.23 -6.55
C LEU A 204 -4.40 2.41 -5.80
N ALA A 205 -3.46 1.77 -6.52
CA ALA A 205 -2.39 1.03 -5.89
C ALA A 205 -1.36 1.91 -5.18
N ALA A 206 -1.13 3.13 -5.68
CA ALA A 206 -0.34 4.13 -4.98
C ALA A 206 -1.11 4.76 -3.79
N ARG A 207 -2.37 4.36 -3.58
CA ARG A 207 -3.29 4.92 -2.58
C ARG A 207 -3.35 6.44 -2.68
N GLY A 208 -3.58 6.93 -3.90
CA GLY A 208 -3.56 8.36 -4.19
C GLY A 208 -4.55 9.15 -3.33
N GLU A 209 -5.66 8.54 -2.91
CA GLU A 209 -6.61 9.12 -1.98
C GLU A 209 -6.03 9.40 -0.58
N VAL A 210 -4.97 8.70 -0.19
CA VAL A 210 -4.26 8.89 1.09
C VAL A 210 -2.96 9.64 0.88
N TYR A 211 -2.01 9.06 0.12
CA TYR A 211 -0.65 9.60 0.09
C TYR A 211 -0.49 10.75 -0.89
N ALA A 212 -1.27 10.79 -1.99
CA ALA A 212 -1.20 11.94 -2.90
C ALA A 212 -1.93 13.15 -2.29
N THR A 213 -3.05 12.94 -1.60
CA THR A 213 -3.73 14.00 -0.86
C THR A 213 -2.86 14.56 0.27
N MET A 214 -2.10 13.70 0.98
CA MET A 214 -1.06 14.15 1.91
C MET A 214 0.08 14.88 1.19
N ALA A 215 0.57 14.39 0.07
CA ALA A 215 1.63 15.09 -0.67
C ALA A 215 1.19 16.47 -1.19
N VAL A 216 -0.11 16.68 -1.47
CA VAL A 216 -0.63 18.02 -1.81
C VAL A 216 -0.50 19.00 -0.64
N THR A 217 -0.65 18.55 0.61
CA THR A 217 -0.51 19.45 1.78
C THR A 217 0.93 19.94 1.95
N PHE A 218 1.93 19.20 1.44
CA PHE A 218 3.35 19.60 1.44
C PHE A 218 3.63 20.83 0.56
N LEU A 219 2.67 21.20 -0.31
CA LEU A 219 2.76 22.40 -1.13
C LEU A 219 2.26 23.66 -0.41
N PHE A 220 1.67 23.52 0.78
CA PHE A 220 1.21 24.66 1.57
C PHE A 220 2.36 25.33 2.31
N ALA A 221 2.12 26.54 2.84
CA ALA A 221 3.06 27.19 3.74
C ALA A 221 3.33 26.29 4.95
N ALA A 222 4.51 26.45 5.54
CA ALA A 222 5.11 25.46 6.42
C ALA A 222 4.20 25.00 7.60
N PRO A 223 3.54 25.90 8.35
CA PRO A 223 2.59 25.48 9.40
C PRO A 223 1.31 24.82 8.85
N ASP A 224 0.82 25.31 7.73
CA ASP A 224 -0.43 24.86 7.10
C ASP A 224 -0.31 23.44 6.55
N MET A 225 0.90 23.02 6.16
CA MET A 225 1.18 21.64 5.76
C MET A 225 0.79 20.64 6.85
N ILE A 226 1.22 20.86 8.09
CA ILE A 226 0.96 19.94 9.21
C ILE A 226 -0.54 19.93 9.54
N VAL A 227 -1.16 21.10 9.60
CA VAL A 227 -2.60 21.23 9.85
C VAL A 227 -3.40 20.53 8.75
N GLY A 228 -3.09 20.78 7.48
CA GLY A 228 -3.70 20.13 6.34
C GLY A 228 -3.56 18.61 6.40
N SER A 229 -2.38 18.11 6.75
CA SER A 229 -2.13 16.66 6.89
C SER A 229 -2.97 16.02 8.00
N LYS A 230 -3.14 16.71 9.14
CA LYS A 230 -4.03 16.27 10.22
C LYS A 230 -5.48 16.21 9.78
N VAL A 231 -5.94 17.22 9.03
CA VAL A 231 -7.30 17.24 8.46
C VAL A 231 -7.51 16.09 7.50
N VAL A 232 -6.55 15.82 6.60
CA VAL A 232 -6.60 14.66 5.68
C VAL A 232 -6.74 13.36 6.47
N PHE A 233 -5.92 13.14 7.50
CA PHE A 233 -6.07 11.97 8.37
C PHE A 233 -7.46 11.88 9.00
N LEU A 234 -7.94 12.97 9.60
CA LEU A 234 -9.25 13.01 10.24
C LEU A 234 -10.36 12.62 9.26
N VAL A 235 -10.37 13.21 8.05
CA VAL A 235 -11.38 12.91 7.02
C VAL A 235 -11.32 11.46 6.56
N ILE A 236 -10.11 10.92 6.31
CA ILE A 236 -9.93 9.53 5.88
C ILE A 236 -10.44 8.55 6.93
N TRP A 237 -10.09 8.78 8.20
CA TRP A 237 -10.48 7.88 9.28
C TRP A 237 -11.98 7.97 9.60
N MET A 238 -12.56 9.17 9.57
CA MET A 238 -14.01 9.33 9.67
C MET A 238 -14.73 8.63 8.51
N GLY A 239 -14.30 8.86 7.26
CA GLY A 239 -14.88 8.20 6.09
C GLY A 239 -14.78 6.68 6.17
N ALA A 240 -13.62 6.15 6.59
CA ALA A 240 -13.43 4.72 6.82
C ALA A 240 -14.36 4.19 7.91
N ALA A 241 -14.58 4.90 9.01
CA ALA A 241 -15.53 4.52 10.05
C ALA A 241 -16.97 4.54 9.54
N THR A 242 -17.39 5.62 8.87
CA THR A 242 -18.74 5.76 8.31
C THR A 242 -19.04 4.69 7.26
N SER A 243 -18.06 4.29 6.44
CA SER A 243 -18.23 3.23 5.42
C SER A 243 -18.64 1.88 6.01
N LYS A 244 -18.39 1.66 7.30
CA LYS A 244 -18.72 0.43 8.05
C LYS A 244 -20.15 0.43 8.60
N LEU A 245 -20.85 1.58 8.56
CA LEU A 245 -22.22 1.72 9.07
C LEU A 245 -23.25 1.20 8.06
N ASN A 246 -23.20 -0.10 7.77
CA ASN A 246 -24.16 -0.75 6.88
C ASN A 246 -24.44 -2.20 7.31
N LYS A 247 -25.53 -2.76 6.78
CA LYS A 247 -25.95 -4.15 7.08
C LYS A 247 -24.99 -5.22 6.52
N HIS A 248 -24.10 -4.86 5.60
CA HIS A 248 -23.17 -5.79 4.97
C HIS A 248 -21.88 -5.98 5.79
N PHE A 249 -21.43 -4.95 6.52
CA PHE A 249 -20.17 -4.96 7.23
C PHE A 249 -20.03 -6.07 8.30
N PRO A 250 -21.08 -6.48 9.03
CA PRO A 250 -20.99 -7.63 9.94
C PRO A 250 -20.53 -8.92 9.27
N PHE A 251 -20.94 -9.16 8.02
CA PHE A 251 -20.49 -10.33 7.25
C PHE A 251 -19.00 -10.25 6.90
N VAL A 252 -18.49 -9.05 6.61
CA VAL A 252 -17.06 -8.81 6.41
C VAL A 252 -16.28 -9.11 7.69
N ILE A 253 -16.74 -8.61 8.84
CA ILE A 253 -16.10 -8.88 10.15
C ILE A 253 -16.07 -10.37 10.45
N SER A 254 -17.16 -11.10 10.21
CA SER A 254 -17.18 -12.56 10.38
C SER A 254 -16.06 -13.25 9.60
N THR A 255 -15.86 -12.88 8.33
CA THR A 255 -14.76 -13.42 7.51
C THR A 255 -13.37 -12.95 7.93
N MET A 256 -13.22 -11.74 8.48
CA MET A 256 -11.94 -11.26 9.01
C MET A 256 -11.57 -11.99 10.30
N MET A 257 -12.56 -12.24 11.17
CA MET A 257 -12.37 -12.93 12.44
C MET A 257 -12.05 -14.40 12.25
N SER A 258 -12.58 -15.07 11.23
CA SER A 258 -12.18 -16.46 10.93
C SER A 258 -10.70 -16.58 10.54
N ASN A 259 -10.10 -15.51 10.01
CA ASN A 259 -8.68 -15.42 9.66
C ASN A 259 -7.81 -14.79 10.77
N ASN A 260 -8.35 -14.60 11.97
CA ASN A 260 -7.58 -14.00 13.06
C ASN A 260 -6.48 -14.97 13.55
N PRO A 261 -5.21 -14.53 13.61
CA PRO A 261 -4.10 -15.39 14.00
C PRO A 261 -4.14 -15.83 15.47
N LEU A 262 -4.83 -15.08 16.33
CA LEU A 262 -4.83 -15.25 17.78
C LEU A 262 -6.17 -15.77 18.33
N VAL A 263 -7.29 -15.26 17.81
CA VAL A 263 -8.64 -15.61 18.27
C VAL A 263 -9.33 -16.45 17.22
N ARG A 264 -9.50 -17.75 17.48
CA ARG A 264 -10.27 -18.62 16.59
C ARG A 264 -11.66 -18.84 17.15
N PRO A 265 -12.71 -18.90 16.32
CA PRO A 265 -13.98 -19.43 16.76
C PRO A 265 -13.73 -20.85 17.29
N ALA A 266 -13.88 -21.05 18.61
CA ALA A 266 -14.01 -22.40 19.13
C ALA A 266 -15.31 -22.95 18.55
N GLY A 267 -15.23 -24.11 17.88
CA GLY A 267 -16.40 -24.84 17.43
C GLY A 267 -17.31 -25.24 18.59
#